data_AF-A0AAV2VPP7-F1
#
_entry.id   AF-A0AAV2VPP7-F1
#
_cell.length_a   1.000
_cell.length_b   1.000
_cell.length_c   1.000
_cell.angle_alpha   90.00
_cell.angle_beta   90.00
_cell.angle_gamma   90.00
#
_symmetry.space_group_name_H-M   'P 1'
#
loop_
_entity.id
_entity.type
_entity.pdbx_description
1 polymer ?
#
loop_
_entity_poly.entity_id
_entity_poly.type
_entity_poly.pdbx_seq_one_letter_code
_entity_poly.pdbx_strand_id
1 'polypeptide(L)'
;MSVAKKLNKLHIPEDVILFLDEQMANIDTDIAIAMSFVRRAQSLTFKSLDKRISGIDISLMQRYMQLSYAPMRPLHVVAAFSWLTMVPMTAFYQHMRVKEYYRGMDDSAVEVLMCIGLLPSNQFELALDMIVNLLSLKERQAFLSFKEKTVSDTGTLPNYNHLFPPDVLDINDFAIDYYQSLSHTIRDFRIKHQISKDNISQVLGLSVEQYNKLEDHRKTYSLPVAVGFRGKLGFSLHSHVDFTSQMVQFPQFHQLRQVQHIRDSLIVEAIRPLSKKKKGCVTEILRNLSTMYMKM
;
A
#
# COMPACT_ATOMS: atom_id res chain seq x y z
N MET A 1 -26.94 10.11 -0.70
CA MET A 1 -26.67 10.55 -2.10
C MET A 1 -25.17 10.47 -2.34
N SER A 2 -24.76 9.61 -3.28
CA SER A 2 -23.35 9.28 -3.53
C SER A 2 -22.55 10.48 -4.05
N VAL A 3 -21.37 10.69 -3.47
CA VAL A 3 -20.35 11.69 -3.83
C VAL A 3 -19.96 11.62 -5.32
N ALA A 4 -20.24 10.50 -5.99
CA ALA A 4 -19.94 10.28 -7.40
C ALA A 4 -20.74 11.14 -8.40
N LYS A 5 -21.86 11.78 -8.01
CA LYS A 5 -22.68 12.59 -8.94
C LYS A 5 -22.31 14.08 -9.03
N LYS A 6 -21.30 14.57 -8.29
CA LYS A 6 -20.86 15.99 -8.29
C LYS A 6 -19.61 16.28 -9.12
N LEU A 7 -19.15 15.35 -9.97
CA LEU A 7 -17.81 15.40 -10.59
C LEU A 7 -17.76 15.91 -12.05
N ASN A 8 -18.83 16.51 -12.57
CA ASN A 8 -18.76 17.17 -13.89
C ASN A 8 -18.19 18.59 -13.70
N LYS A 9 -16.93 18.79 -14.15
CA LYS A 9 -16.03 19.95 -13.93
C LYS A 9 -15.38 19.99 -12.54
N LEU A 10 -14.39 19.12 -12.33
CA LEU A 10 -13.45 19.21 -11.21
C LEU A 10 -12.52 20.42 -11.43
N HIS A 11 -12.94 21.63 -11.07
CA HIS A 11 -11.97 22.62 -10.60
C HIS A 11 -11.49 22.06 -9.26
N ILE A 12 -10.24 21.57 -9.22
CA ILE A 12 -9.64 21.14 -7.96
C ILE A 12 -9.39 22.41 -7.19
N PRO A 13 -10.11 22.63 -6.07
CA PRO A 13 -9.93 23.87 -5.35
C PRO A 13 -8.50 23.94 -4.80
N GLU A 14 -7.94 25.15 -4.78
CA GLU A 14 -6.52 25.39 -4.50
C GLU A 14 -6.12 24.89 -3.09
N ASP A 15 -7.07 24.88 -2.16
CA ASP A 15 -6.97 24.30 -0.83
C ASP A 15 -6.61 22.81 -0.84
N VAL A 16 -7.12 22.02 -1.81
CA VAL A 16 -6.77 20.60 -1.98
C VAL A 16 -5.32 20.45 -2.40
N ILE A 17 -4.83 21.31 -3.30
CA ILE A 17 -3.44 21.25 -3.76
C ILE A 17 -2.48 21.65 -2.64
N LEU A 18 -2.78 22.75 -1.93
CA LEU A 18 -2.02 23.18 -0.76
C LEU A 18 -1.98 22.09 0.32
N PHE A 19 -3.14 21.47 0.60
CA PHE A 19 -3.21 20.34 1.52
C PHE A 19 -2.32 19.18 1.07
N LEU A 20 -2.36 18.79 -0.21
CA LEU A 20 -1.51 17.73 -0.73
C LEU A 20 -0.03 18.10 -0.62
N ASP A 21 0.36 19.34 -0.91
CA ASP A 21 1.74 19.81 -0.82
C ASP A 21 2.24 19.77 0.63
N GLU A 22 1.43 20.23 1.57
CA GLU A 22 1.74 20.15 3.01
C GLU A 22 1.89 18.71 3.50
N GLN A 23 0.99 17.80 3.10
CA GLN A 23 1.09 16.39 3.47
C GLN A 23 2.32 15.71 2.86
N MET A 24 2.78 16.18 1.70
CA MET A 24 3.86 15.56 0.91
C MET A 24 5.24 16.19 1.12
N ALA A 25 5.34 17.26 1.91
CA ALA A 25 6.58 18.01 2.09
C ALA A 25 7.80 17.14 2.48
N ASN A 26 7.57 16.06 3.25
CA ASN A 26 8.62 15.17 3.75
C ASN A 26 8.52 13.73 3.22
N ILE A 27 7.75 13.48 2.16
CA ILE A 27 7.42 12.11 1.73
C ILE A 27 8.64 11.24 1.45
N ASP A 28 9.67 11.78 0.82
CA ASP A 28 10.89 11.04 0.50
C ASP A 28 11.63 10.57 1.77
N THR A 29 11.71 11.45 2.78
CA THR A 29 12.27 11.13 4.11
C THR A 29 11.41 10.10 4.82
N ASP A 30 10.09 10.28 4.83
CA ASP A 30 9.14 9.38 5.50
C ASP A 30 9.22 7.96 4.93
N ILE A 31 9.34 7.84 3.60
CA ILE A 31 9.51 6.55 2.91
C ILE A 31 10.84 5.91 3.25
N ALA A 32 11.93 6.68 3.31
CA ALA A 32 13.24 6.15 3.72
C ALA A 32 13.17 5.55 5.14
N ILE A 33 12.58 6.28 6.09
CA ILE A 33 12.39 5.82 7.47
C ILE A 33 11.55 4.54 7.47
N ALA A 34 10.42 4.54 6.76
CA ALA A 34 9.50 3.41 6.76
C ALA A 34 10.11 2.15 6.13
N MET A 35 10.81 2.27 4.99
CA MET A 35 11.52 1.16 4.37
C MET A 35 12.60 0.59 5.31
N SER A 36 13.39 1.47 5.94
CA SER A 36 14.40 1.08 6.92
C SER A 36 13.80 0.41 8.16
N PHE A 37 12.65 0.89 8.62
CA PHE A 37 11.92 0.33 9.74
C PHE A 37 11.37 -1.06 9.42
N VAL A 38 10.64 -1.22 8.31
CA VAL A 38 10.11 -2.52 7.85
C VAL A 38 11.24 -3.54 7.70
N ARG A 39 12.35 -3.14 7.05
CA ARG A 39 13.53 -4.01 6.90
C ARG A 39 14.03 -4.52 8.25
N ARG A 40 14.19 -3.63 9.23
CA ARG A 40 14.66 -3.99 10.58
C ARG A 40 13.65 -4.85 11.33
N ALA A 41 12.36 -4.50 11.27
CA ALA A 41 11.29 -5.24 11.92
C ALA A 41 11.19 -6.69 11.43
N GLN A 42 11.46 -6.91 10.14
CA GLN A 42 11.49 -8.23 9.53
C GLN A 42 12.88 -8.88 9.52
N SER A 43 13.86 -8.33 10.25
CA SER A 43 15.24 -8.83 10.31
C SER A 43 15.92 -9.05 8.95
N LEU A 44 15.49 -8.29 7.92
CA LEU A 44 16.01 -8.42 6.57
C LEU A 44 17.39 -7.77 6.47
N THR A 45 18.37 -8.52 5.97
CA THR A 45 19.70 -7.99 5.66
C THR A 45 19.74 -7.48 4.23
N PHE A 46 20.65 -6.55 3.91
CA PHE A 46 20.85 -6.17 2.50
C PHE A 46 21.32 -7.36 1.66
N LYS A 47 22.08 -8.29 2.23
CA LYS A 47 22.49 -9.53 1.57
C LYS A 47 21.31 -10.46 1.23
N SER A 48 20.30 -10.54 2.11
CA SER A 48 19.10 -11.35 1.80
C SER A 48 18.21 -10.64 0.79
N LEU A 49 18.11 -9.31 0.83
CA LEU A 49 17.42 -8.54 -0.21
C LEU A 49 18.08 -8.69 -1.58
N ASP A 50 19.41 -8.63 -1.66
CA ASP A 50 20.21 -8.80 -2.89
C ASP A 50 19.94 -10.14 -3.58
N LYS A 51 19.67 -11.20 -2.79
CA LYS A 51 19.29 -12.51 -3.34
C LYS A 51 17.86 -12.57 -3.87
N ARG A 52 17.00 -11.64 -3.48
CA ARG A 52 15.55 -11.63 -3.78
C ARG A 52 15.18 -10.63 -4.88
N ILE A 53 16.10 -9.76 -5.29
CA ILE A 53 15.85 -8.72 -6.28
C ILE A 53 16.97 -8.68 -7.32
N SER A 54 16.62 -8.61 -8.60
CA SER A 54 17.56 -8.38 -9.70
C SER A 54 17.25 -7.05 -10.40
N GLY A 55 18.18 -6.59 -11.23
CA GLY A 55 18.02 -5.37 -12.04
C GLY A 55 18.28 -4.05 -11.29
N ILE A 56 18.60 -4.11 -9.99
CA ILE A 56 19.03 -2.96 -9.18
C ILE A 56 20.27 -3.32 -8.36
N ASP A 57 21.21 -2.39 -8.28
CA ASP A 57 22.37 -2.50 -7.38
C ASP A 57 21.92 -2.39 -5.91
N ILE A 58 22.35 -3.34 -5.06
CA ILE A 58 21.96 -3.36 -3.65
C ILE A 58 22.38 -2.09 -2.88
N SER A 59 23.49 -1.45 -3.28
CA SER A 59 23.90 -0.16 -2.72
C SER A 59 22.89 0.94 -3.04
N LEU A 60 22.24 0.90 -4.21
CA LEU A 60 21.17 1.83 -4.55
C LEU A 60 19.93 1.57 -3.71
N MET A 61 19.54 0.31 -3.51
CA MET A 61 18.46 -0.06 -2.59
C MET A 61 18.75 0.41 -1.16
N GLN A 62 20.00 0.25 -0.68
CA GLN A 62 20.43 0.77 0.62
C GLN A 62 20.32 2.30 0.69
N ARG A 63 20.73 3.01 -0.37
CA ARG A 63 20.60 4.47 -0.46
C ARG A 63 19.14 4.93 -0.40
N TYR A 64 18.20 4.22 -1.04
CA TYR A 64 16.77 4.55 -0.93
C TYR A 64 16.23 4.47 0.52
N MET A 65 16.89 3.72 1.40
CA MET A 65 16.54 3.64 2.82
C MET A 65 17.30 4.65 3.71
N GLN A 66 18.17 5.49 3.14
CA GLN A 66 18.92 6.53 3.85
C GLN A 66 18.21 7.87 3.77
N LEU A 67 18.20 8.61 4.88
CA LEU A 67 17.60 9.96 4.95
C LEU A 67 18.37 10.99 4.12
N SER A 68 19.69 10.85 4.05
CA SER A 68 20.57 11.76 3.31
C SER A 68 20.52 11.57 1.80
N TYR A 69 19.80 10.58 1.30
CA TYR A 69 19.66 10.37 -0.15
C TYR A 69 18.71 11.41 -0.74
N ALA A 70 19.31 12.41 -1.37
CA ALA A 70 18.64 13.54 -1.99
C ALA A 70 17.80 13.20 -3.24
N PRO A 71 18.18 12.26 -4.12
CA PRO A 71 17.34 11.90 -5.25
C PRO A 71 16.01 11.25 -4.85
N MET A 72 15.02 11.33 -5.75
CA MET A 72 13.70 10.76 -5.52
C MET A 72 13.73 9.23 -5.31
N ARG A 73 12.78 8.71 -4.54
CA ARG A 73 12.51 7.26 -4.46
C ARG A 73 11.49 6.86 -5.54
N PRO A 74 11.85 5.97 -6.48
CA PRO A 74 10.92 5.56 -7.53
C PRO A 74 9.73 4.76 -6.97
N LEU A 75 8.53 5.07 -7.46
CA LEU A 75 7.28 4.42 -7.03
C LEU A 75 7.34 2.88 -7.19
N HIS A 76 7.86 2.39 -8.31
CA HIS A 76 7.96 0.94 -8.56
C HIS A 76 8.90 0.23 -7.58
N VAL A 77 9.97 0.89 -7.12
CA VAL A 77 10.88 0.30 -6.10
C VAL A 77 10.16 0.13 -4.77
N VAL A 78 9.39 1.13 -4.35
CA VAL A 78 8.59 1.04 -3.11
C VAL A 78 7.48 0.00 -3.26
N ALA A 79 6.83 -0.07 -4.43
CA ALA A 79 5.83 -1.09 -4.75
C ALA A 79 6.42 -2.52 -4.74
N ALA A 80 7.60 -2.72 -5.32
CA ALA A 80 8.31 -4.00 -5.28
C ALA A 80 8.74 -4.36 -3.86
N PHE A 81 9.34 -3.42 -3.12
CA PHE A 81 9.77 -3.65 -1.74
C PHE A 81 8.60 -4.04 -0.82
N SER A 82 7.46 -3.40 -1.00
CA SER A 82 6.23 -3.72 -0.26
C SER A 82 5.63 -5.08 -0.67
N TRP A 83 5.87 -5.57 -1.89
CA TRP A 83 5.55 -6.96 -2.24
C TRP A 83 6.51 -7.94 -1.57
N LEU A 84 7.82 -7.69 -1.67
CA LEU A 84 8.88 -8.53 -1.11
C LEU A 84 8.73 -8.71 0.41
N THR A 85 8.32 -7.66 1.10
CA THR A 85 8.09 -7.64 2.54
C THR A 85 6.66 -8.03 2.93
N MET A 86 5.78 -8.21 1.94
CA MET A 86 4.34 -8.43 2.12
C MET A 86 3.64 -7.35 2.97
N VAL A 87 4.22 -6.14 3.03
CA VAL A 87 3.66 -5.01 3.77
C VAL A 87 2.77 -4.19 2.83
N PRO A 88 1.58 -3.74 3.26
CA PRO A 88 0.76 -2.85 2.44
C PRO A 88 1.50 -1.54 2.17
N MET A 89 1.43 -1.03 0.93
CA MET A 89 2.04 0.26 0.53
C MET A 89 1.67 1.39 1.51
N THR A 90 0.47 1.33 2.07
CA THR A 90 -0.04 2.35 2.98
C THR A 90 0.66 2.41 4.32
N ALA A 91 1.30 1.33 4.78
CA ALA A 91 2.10 1.33 5.99
C ALA A 91 3.40 2.14 5.82
N PHE A 92 3.89 2.31 4.59
CA PHE A 92 5.08 3.13 4.33
C PHE A 92 4.84 4.64 4.49
N TYR A 93 3.57 5.04 4.64
CA TYR A 93 3.15 6.42 4.82
C TYR A 93 2.91 6.79 6.30
N GLN A 94 3.36 5.96 7.25
CA GLN A 94 3.08 6.06 8.70
C GLN A 94 3.45 7.41 9.34
N HIS A 95 4.49 8.09 8.86
CA HIS A 95 4.97 9.36 9.40
C HIS A 95 4.25 10.58 8.85
N MET A 96 3.45 10.40 7.80
CA MET A 96 2.55 11.45 7.34
C MET A 96 1.43 11.62 8.37
N ARG A 97 0.93 12.85 8.51
CA ARG A 97 -0.25 13.18 9.36
C ARG A 97 -1.55 12.49 8.88
N VAL A 98 -1.44 11.53 7.97
CA VAL A 98 -2.50 10.74 7.34
C VAL A 98 -2.91 9.54 8.19
N LYS A 99 -2.35 9.38 9.41
CA LYS A 99 -2.89 8.47 10.45
C LYS A 99 -4.42 8.63 10.61
N GLU A 100 -4.93 9.84 10.40
CA GLU A 100 -6.36 10.18 10.48
C GLU A 100 -7.22 9.57 9.37
N TYR A 101 -6.67 9.33 8.17
CA TYR A 101 -7.43 8.79 7.03
C TYR A 101 -7.52 7.27 7.02
N TYR A 102 -6.79 6.59 7.90
CA TYR A 102 -6.83 5.14 8.04
C TYR A 102 -7.49 4.73 9.36
N ARG A 103 -8.80 5.03 9.45
CA ARG A 103 -9.74 4.47 10.43
C ARG A 103 -9.29 4.52 11.91
N GLY A 104 -8.50 5.52 12.30
CA GLY A 104 -8.02 5.65 13.69
C GLY A 104 -6.95 4.63 14.09
N MET A 105 -6.06 4.23 13.17
CA MET A 105 -4.92 3.37 13.49
C MET A 105 -3.96 4.04 14.49
N ASP A 106 -3.73 3.37 15.61
CA ASP A 106 -2.62 3.66 16.52
C ASP A 106 -1.35 2.91 16.09
N ASP A 107 -0.21 3.21 16.72
CA ASP A 107 1.08 2.63 16.32
C ASP A 107 1.08 1.10 16.41
N SER A 108 0.30 0.52 17.33
CA SER A 108 0.10 -0.94 17.45
C SER A 108 -0.56 -1.54 16.21
N ALA A 109 -1.50 -0.84 15.58
CA ALA A 109 -2.13 -1.31 14.35
C ALA A 109 -1.12 -1.42 13.21
N VAL A 110 -0.20 -0.46 13.08
CA VAL A 110 0.83 -0.50 12.04
C VAL A 110 1.79 -1.67 12.23
N GLU A 111 2.25 -1.90 13.46
CA GLU A 111 3.11 -3.06 13.77
C GLU A 111 2.41 -4.38 13.44
N VAL A 112 1.13 -4.48 13.79
CA VAL A 112 0.31 -5.64 13.45
C VAL A 112 0.19 -5.84 11.94
N LEU A 113 -0.05 -4.77 11.17
CA LEU A 113 -0.13 -4.84 9.70
C LEU A 113 1.16 -5.39 9.06
N MET A 114 2.33 -5.00 9.58
CA MET A 114 3.61 -5.53 9.10
C MET A 114 3.79 -7.02 9.37
N CYS A 115 3.17 -7.54 10.43
CA CYS A 115 3.30 -8.94 10.83
C CYS A 115 2.32 -9.84 10.06
N ILE A 116 1.06 -9.40 9.89
CA ILE A 116 0.02 -10.22 9.28
C ILE A 116 0.25 -10.50 7.80
N GLY A 117 0.98 -9.64 7.09
CA GLY A 117 1.30 -9.84 5.67
C GLY A 117 2.17 -11.07 5.39
N LEU A 118 2.92 -11.54 6.38
CA LEU A 118 3.74 -12.74 6.24
C LEU A 118 2.96 -14.04 6.52
N LEU A 119 1.77 -13.93 7.13
CA LEU A 119 1.00 -15.10 7.56
C LEU A 119 0.25 -15.73 6.38
N PRO A 120 0.37 -17.06 6.18
CA PRO A 120 -0.51 -17.78 5.28
C PRO A 120 -1.98 -17.69 5.74
N SER A 121 -2.93 -17.94 4.84
CA SER A 121 -4.37 -17.78 5.10
C SER A 121 -4.83 -18.47 6.39
N ASN A 122 -4.40 -19.70 6.63
CA ASN A 122 -4.84 -20.47 7.80
C ASN A 122 -4.37 -19.82 9.11
N GLN A 123 -3.11 -19.39 9.16
CA GLN A 123 -2.55 -18.72 10.33
C GLN A 123 -3.15 -17.34 10.55
N PHE A 124 -3.50 -16.64 9.48
CA PHE A 124 -4.23 -15.40 9.57
C PHE A 124 -5.61 -15.56 10.17
N GLU A 125 -6.41 -16.51 9.67
CA GLU A 125 -7.74 -16.76 10.22
C GLU A 125 -7.67 -17.19 11.68
N LEU A 126 -6.73 -18.08 12.03
CA LEU A 126 -6.49 -18.45 13.43
C LEU A 126 -6.11 -17.25 14.30
N ALA A 127 -5.24 -16.38 13.82
CA ALA A 127 -4.85 -15.18 14.54
C ALA A 127 -6.03 -14.21 14.71
N LEU A 128 -6.85 -14.05 13.68
CA LEU A 128 -8.05 -13.24 13.72
C LEU A 128 -9.05 -13.80 14.74
N ASP A 129 -9.29 -15.11 14.74
CA ASP A 129 -10.17 -15.78 15.70
C ASP A 129 -9.68 -15.61 17.14
N MET A 130 -8.37 -15.71 17.38
CA MET A 130 -7.78 -15.42 18.70
C MET A 130 -8.08 -13.99 19.16
N ILE A 131 -7.91 -13.00 18.28
CA ILE A 131 -8.19 -11.59 18.58
C ILE A 131 -9.68 -11.39 18.87
N VAL A 132 -10.55 -11.98 18.04
CA VAL A 132 -12.02 -11.88 18.18
C VAL A 132 -12.50 -12.49 19.50
N ASN A 133 -11.83 -13.53 19.99
CA ASN A 133 -12.14 -14.13 21.30
C ASN A 133 -11.79 -13.22 22.48
N LEU A 134 -11.01 -12.15 22.29
CA LEU A 134 -10.70 -11.15 23.32
C LEU A 134 -11.76 -10.04 23.42
N LEU A 135 -12.69 -9.98 22.47
CA LEU A 135 -13.77 -9.00 22.38
C LEU A 135 -14.91 -9.31 23.35
N SER A 136 -15.64 -8.28 23.78
CA SER A 136 -16.95 -8.49 24.42
C SER A 136 -17.95 -9.07 23.42
N LEU A 137 -19.04 -9.65 23.93
CA LEU A 137 -20.10 -10.23 23.08
C LEU A 137 -20.64 -9.22 22.04
N LYS A 138 -20.85 -7.98 22.45
CA LYS A 138 -21.35 -6.90 21.57
C LYS A 138 -20.35 -6.55 20.47
N GLU A 139 -19.08 -6.40 20.82
CA GLU A 139 -18.00 -6.09 19.86
C GLU A 139 -17.79 -7.25 18.89
N ARG A 140 -17.84 -8.49 19.39
CA ARG A 140 -17.76 -9.70 18.56
C ARG A 140 -18.88 -9.78 17.54
N GLN A 141 -20.12 -9.50 17.94
CA GLN A 141 -21.26 -9.47 17.01
C GLN A 141 -21.08 -8.39 15.93
N ALA A 142 -20.69 -7.18 16.33
CA ALA A 142 -20.41 -6.09 15.39
C ALA A 142 -19.30 -6.46 14.39
N PHE A 143 -18.23 -7.09 14.88
CA PHE A 143 -17.14 -7.58 14.04
C PHE A 143 -17.60 -8.66 13.05
N LEU A 144 -18.42 -9.63 13.49
CA LEU A 144 -18.92 -10.68 12.60
C LEU A 144 -19.81 -10.12 11.48
N SER A 145 -20.71 -9.17 11.79
CA SER A 145 -21.48 -8.45 10.77
C SER A 145 -20.57 -7.69 9.79
N PHE A 146 -19.51 -7.07 10.30
CA PHE A 146 -18.53 -6.38 9.46
C PHE A 146 -17.76 -7.36 8.55
N LYS A 147 -17.31 -8.50 9.08
CA LYS A 147 -16.60 -9.55 8.32
C LYS A 147 -17.48 -10.08 7.19
N GLU A 148 -18.72 -10.43 7.48
CA GLU A 148 -19.67 -10.94 6.49
C GLU A 148 -19.94 -9.93 5.37
N LYS A 149 -20.16 -8.66 5.74
CA LYS A 149 -20.32 -7.58 4.76
C LYS A 149 -19.06 -7.40 3.89
N THR A 150 -17.89 -7.35 4.52
CA THR A 150 -16.62 -7.14 3.80
C THR A 150 -16.32 -8.27 2.82
N VAL A 151 -16.61 -9.52 3.21
CA VAL A 151 -16.40 -10.70 2.34
C VAL A 151 -17.44 -10.75 1.22
N SER A 152 -18.70 -10.44 1.50
CA SER A 152 -19.75 -10.44 0.47
C SER A 152 -19.56 -9.33 -0.59
N ASP A 153 -19.10 -8.15 -0.18
CA ASP A 153 -18.83 -7.03 -1.09
C ASP A 153 -17.65 -7.28 -2.05
N THR A 154 -16.76 -8.25 -1.74
CA THR A 154 -15.48 -8.43 -2.44
C THR A 154 -15.44 -9.64 -3.39
N GLY A 155 -16.47 -10.49 -3.37
CA GLY A 155 -16.61 -11.62 -4.29
C GLY A 155 -15.57 -12.73 -4.07
N THR A 156 -15.25 -13.48 -5.13
CA THR A 156 -14.27 -14.58 -5.04
C THR A 156 -12.85 -14.01 -5.12
N LEU A 157 -12.10 -14.14 -4.04
CA LEU A 157 -10.72 -13.71 -3.96
C LEU A 157 -9.76 -14.85 -4.31
N PRO A 158 -8.61 -14.54 -4.92
CA PRO A 158 -7.56 -15.53 -5.13
C PRO A 158 -7.00 -16.02 -3.78
N ASN A 159 -6.50 -17.26 -3.78
CA ASN A 159 -5.86 -17.82 -2.60
C ASN A 159 -4.59 -17.03 -2.28
N TYR A 160 -4.59 -16.36 -1.12
CA TYR A 160 -3.46 -15.56 -0.63
C TYR A 160 -2.12 -16.30 -0.69
N ASN A 161 -2.14 -17.61 -0.43
CA ASN A 161 -0.92 -18.41 -0.38
C ASN A 161 -0.22 -18.53 -1.73
N HIS A 162 -0.87 -18.14 -2.84
CA HIS A 162 -0.31 -18.13 -4.18
C HIS A 162 0.08 -16.71 -4.66
N LEU A 163 -0.03 -15.70 -3.79
CA LEU A 163 0.19 -14.28 -4.12
C LEU A 163 1.52 -13.72 -3.60
N PHE A 164 2.36 -14.60 -3.03
CA PHE A 164 3.71 -14.24 -2.62
C PHE A 164 4.55 -13.79 -3.82
N PRO A 165 5.51 -12.88 -3.61
CA PRO A 165 6.45 -12.49 -4.65
C PRO A 165 7.24 -13.69 -5.16
N PRO A 166 7.77 -13.63 -6.40
CA PRO A 166 8.71 -14.63 -6.89
C PRO A 166 9.95 -14.73 -5.98
N ASP A 167 10.68 -15.84 -6.11
CA ASP A 167 11.91 -16.05 -5.35
C ASP A 167 12.95 -14.97 -5.67
N VAL A 168 13.08 -14.61 -6.95
CA VAL A 168 13.84 -13.44 -7.42
C VAL A 168 12.91 -12.57 -8.24
N LEU A 169 12.75 -11.30 -7.83
CA LEU A 169 11.97 -10.31 -8.56
C LEU A 169 12.89 -9.43 -9.40
N ASP A 170 12.72 -9.44 -10.73
CA ASP A 170 13.39 -8.47 -11.59
C ASP A 170 12.67 -7.12 -11.52
N ILE A 171 13.38 -6.12 -11.01
CA ILE A 171 12.81 -4.80 -10.77
C ILE A 171 12.51 -4.03 -12.04
N ASN A 172 13.23 -4.30 -13.13
CA ASN A 172 13.07 -3.60 -14.39
C ASN A 172 11.83 -4.14 -15.12
N ASP A 173 11.69 -5.46 -15.19
CA ASP A 173 10.48 -6.10 -15.71
C ASP A 173 9.26 -5.68 -14.89
N PHE A 174 9.38 -5.70 -13.55
CA PHE A 174 8.32 -5.23 -12.66
C PHE A 174 7.97 -3.76 -12.94
N ALA A 175 8.95 -2.88 -13.13
CA ALA A 175 8.73 -1.48 -13.44
C ALA A 175 7.99 -1.31 -14.77
N ILE A 176 8.34 -2.10 -15.80
CA ILE A 176 7.69 -2.05 -17.11
C ILE A 176 6.21 -2.37 -16.96
N ASP A 177 5.88 -3.52 -16.39
CA ASP A 177 4.50 -3.98 -16.23
C ASP A 177 3.70 -3.05 -15.29
N TYR A 178 4.32 -2.61 -14.20
CA TYR A 178 3.70 -1.70 -13.23
C TYR A 178 3.35 -0.35 -13.86
N TYR A 179 4.29 0.28 -14.58
CA TYR A 179 4.04 1.58 -15.19
C TYR A 179 3.10 1.50 -16.38
N GLN A 180 3.13 0.43 -17.19
CA GLN A 180 2.13 0.21 -18.22
C GLN A 180 0.72 0.10 -17.64
N SER A 181 0.56 -0.64 -16.53
CA SER A 181 -0.71 -0.70 -15.84
C SER A 181 -1.16 0.67 -15.32
N LEU A 182 -0.24 1.43 -14.71
CA LEU A 182 -0.52 2.77 -14.22
C LEU A 182 -0.93 3.72 -15.34
N SER A 183 -0.23 3.69 -16.48
CA SER A 183 -0.53 4.49 -17.68
C SER A 183 -1.95 4.24 -18.18
N HIS A 184 -2.34 2.97 -18.32
CA HIS A 184 -3.68 2.60 -18.76
C HIS A 184 -4.76 3.03 -17.77
N THR A 185 -4.59 2.67 -16.51
CA THR A 185 -5.60 2.90 -15.47
C THR A 185 -5.79 4.38 -15.15
N ILE A 186 -4.73 5.18 -15.10
CA ILE A 186 -4.83 6.64 -14.91
C ILE A 186 -5.50 7.31 -16.12
N ARG A 187 -5.15 6.90 -17.35
CA ARG A 187 -5.78 7.44 -18.56
C ARG A 187 -7.29 7.15 -18.57
N ASP A 188 -7.66 5.90 -18.29
CA ASP A 188 -9.04 5.47 -18.31
C ASP A 188 -9.84 6.13 -17.18
N PHE A 189 -9.24 6.27 -15.99
CA PHE A 189 -9.80 7.06 -14.89
C PHE A 189 -10.05 8.52 -15.32
N ARG A 190 -9.04 9.18 -15.90
CA ARG A 190 -9.16 10.56 -16.38
C ARG A 190 -10.29 10.71 -17.39
N ILE A 191 -10.35 9.85 -18.40
CA ILE A 191 -11.37 9.89 -19.46
C ILE A 191 -12.76 9.65 -18.87
N LYS A 192 -12.92 8.61 -18.05
CA LYS A 192 -14.18 8.26 -17.38
C LYS A 192 -14.74 9.40 -16.54
N HIS A 193 -13.86 10.12 -15.85
CA HIS A 193 -14.22 11.24 -14.98
C HIS A 193 -14.11 12.62 -15.64
N GLN A 194 -13.83 12.67 -16.95
CA GLN A 194 -13.70 13.91 -17.74
C GLN A 194 -12.73 14.94 -17.13
N ILE A 195 -11.64 14.46 -16.54
CA ILE A 195 -10.62 15.33 -15.92
C ILE A 195 -9.67 15.82 -17.03
N SER A 196 -9.35 17.12 -17.06
CA SER A 196 -8.36 17.65 -18.01
C SER A 196 -6.95 17.17 -17.63
N LYS A 197 -6.02 17.13 -18.60
CA LYS A 197 -4.63 16.77 -18.32
C LYS A 197 -3.97 17.72 -17.32
N ASP A 198 -4.29 19.02 -17.41
CA ASP A 198 -3.79 20.04 -16.49
C ASP A 198 -4.21 19.73 -15.05
N ASN A 199 -5.51 19.48 -14.84
CA ASN A 199 -6.07 19.22 -13.52
C ASN A 199 -5.46 17.97 -12.88
N ILE A 200 -5.43 16.84 -13.61
CA ILE A 200 -4.82 15.62 -13.05
C ILE A 200 -3.32 15.76 -12.85
N SER A 201 -2.60 16.47 -13.72
CA SER A 201 -1.17 16.71 -13.53
C SER A 201 -0.92 17.51 -12.24
N GLN A 202 -1.76 18.51 -11.96
CA GLN A 202 -1.68 19.31 -10.74
C GLN A 202 -1.97 18.48 -9.48
N VAL A 203 -3.00 17.62 -9.51
CA VAL A 203 -3.27 16.67 -8.41
C VAL A 203 -2.05 15.79 -8.18
N LEU A 204 -1.51 15.19 -9.24
CA LEU A 204 -0.40 14.24 -9.12
C LEU A 204 0.95 14.90 -8.81
N GLY A 205 1.03 16.24 -8.80
CA GLY A 205 2.27 16.98 -8.57
C GLY A 205 3.26 16.81 -9.72
N LEU A 206 2.76 16.72 -10.95
CA LEU A 206 3.53 16.54 -12.17
C LEU A 206 3.35 17.76 -13.09
N SER A 207 4.36 18.05 -13.90
CA SER A 207 4.16 18.93 -15.04
C SER A 207 3.25 18.25 -16.08
N VAL A 208 2.56 19.04 -16.91
CA VAL A 208 1.74 18.51 -18.01
C VAL A 208 2.56 17.63 -18.95
N GLU A 209 3.83 17.96 -19.17
CA GLU A 209 4.75 17.13 -19.97
C GLU A 209 5.04 15.78 -19.30
N GLN A 210 5.32 15.77 -17.99
CA GLN A 210 5.53 14.54 -17.23
C GLN A 210 4.25 13.68 -17.22
N TYR A 211 3.08 14.30 -17.10
CA TYR A 211 1.80 13.61 -17.17
C TYR A 211 1.55 13.00 -18.56
N ASN A 212 1.88 13.73 -19.63
CA ASN A 212 1.79 13.18 -20.99
C ASN A 212 2.69 11.95 -21.18
N LYS A 213 3.89 11.95 -20.58
CA LYS A 213 4.75 10.75 -20.56
C LYS A 213 4.14 9.62 -19.73
N LEU A 214 3.48 9.93 -18.62
CA LEU A 214 2.79 8.94 -17.79
C LEU A 214 1.66 8.24 -18.55
N GLU A 215 0.87 8.93 -19.37
CA GLU A 215 -0.19 8.28 -20.17
C GLU A 215 0.34 7.51 -21.40
N ASP A 216 1.61 7.70 -21.77
CA ASP A 216 2.23 7.00 -22.90
C ASP A 216 2.69 5.59 -22.51
N HIS A 217 1.81 4.61 -22.71
CA HIS A 217 2.06 3.18 -22.47
C HIS A 217 3.31 2.61 -23.18
N ARG A 218 3.89 3.31 -24.16
CA ARG A 218 5.10 2.86 -24.87
C ARG A 218 6.38 3.22 -24.16
N LYS A 219 6.32 4.09 -23.15
CA LYS A 219 7.49 4.59 -22.42
C LYS A 219 7.34 4.30 -20.93
N THR A 220 8.38 3.71 -20.37
CA THR A 220 8.49 3.50 -18.94
C THR A 220 9.34 4.61 -18.36
N TYR A 221 8.74 5.42 -17.48
CA TYR A 221 9.42 6.50 -16.80
C TYR A 221 9.26 6.33 -15.29
N SER A 222 10.37 6.43 -14.56
CA SER A 222 10.35 6.36 -13.10
C SER A 222 9.62 7.57 -12.53
N LEU A 223 8.50 7.31 -11.86
CA LEU A 223 7.71 8.33 -11.17
C LEU A 223 8.11 8.41 -9.69
N PRO A 224 8.08 9.61 -9.07
CA PRO A 224 8.21 9.74 -7.63
C PRO A 224 7.13 8.95 -6.90
N VAL A 225 7.47 8.36 -5.75
CA VAL A 225 6.50 7.67 -4.88
C VAL A 225 5.29 8.54 -4.49
N ALA A 226 5.47 9.87 -4.45
CA ALA A 226 4.42 10.84 -4.18
C ALA A 226 3.23 10.75 -5.15
N VAL A 227 3.46 10.38 -6.42
CA VAL A 227 2.39 10.31 -7.44
C VAL A 227 1.28 9.36 -7.02
N GLY A 228 1.64 8.16 -6.51
CA GLY A 228 0.66 7.17 -6.06
C GLY A 228 -0.22 7.72 -4.93
N PHE A 229 0.41 8.38 -3.96
CA PHE A 229 -0.28 8.92 -2.78
C PHE A 229 -1.18 10.11 -3.12
N ARG A 230 -0.68 11.06 -3.91
CA ARG A 230 -1.44 12.21 -4.36
C ARG A 230 -2.66 11.80 -5.17
N GLY A 231 -2.55 10.76 -6.00
CA GLY A 231 -3.69 10.18 -6.70
C GLY A 231 -4.77 9.66 -5.74
N LYS A 232 -4.38 9.02 -4.63
CA LYS A 232 -5.34 8.55 -3.62
C LYS A 232 -6.08 9.67 -2.93
N LEU A 233 -5.31 10.59 -2.34
CA LEU A 233 -5.88 11.64 -1.50
C LEU A 233 -6.61 12.66 -2.35
N GLY A 234 -6.00 13.11 -3.43
CA GLY A 234 -6.57 14.12 -4.32
C GLY A 234 -7.87 13.67 -4.98
N PHE A 235 -8.03 12.37 -5.26
CA PHE A 235 -9.27 11.82 -5.79
C PHE A 235 -10.13 11.09 -4.76
N SER A 236 -9.77 11.15 -3.47
CA SER A 236 -10.48 10.49 -2.37
C SER A 236 -10.79 9.01 -2.64
N LEU A 237 -9.83 8.30 -3.23
CA LEU A 237 -10.01 6.91 -3.62
C LEU A 237 -10.01 6.01 -2.39
N HIS A 238 -11.02 5.13 -2.29
CA HIS A 238 -11.09 4.15 -1.21
C HIS A 238 -9.98 3.09 -1.29
N SER A 239 -9.37 2.91 -2.47
CA SER A 239 -8.27 1.98 -2.71
C SER A 239 -7.38 2.43 -3.87
N HIS A 240 -6.10 2.03 -3.85
CA HIS A 240 -5.18 2.16 -5.00
C HIS A 240 -5.10 0.90 -5.86
N VAL A 241 -5.78 -0.16 -5.43
CA VAL A 241 -5.70 -1.49 -6.02
C VAL A 241 -5.96 -1.43 -7.53
N ASP A 242 -6.90 -0.59 -7.96
CA ASP A 242 -7.31 -0.50 -9.37
C ASP A 242 -6.18 -0.03 -10.30
N PHE A 243 -5.18 0.70 -9.79
CA PHE A 243 -4.07 1.19 -10.61
C PHE A 243 -3.12 0.09 -11.10
N THR A 244 -3.14 -1.08 -10.45
CA THR A 244 -2.36 -2.25 -10.86
C THR A 244 -3.18 -3.30 -11.59
N SER A 245 -4.46 -3.03 -11.87
CA SER A 245 -5.38 -4.00 -12.48
C SER A 245 -5.02 -4.45 -13.90
N GLN A 246 -4.12 -3.73 -14.57
CA GLN A 246 -3.69 -4.01 -15.94
C GLN A 246 -2.29 -4.62 -16.01
N MET A 247 -1.72 -5.06 -14.87
CA MET A 247 -0.45 -5.80 -14.84
C MET A 247 -0.65 -7.21 -15.41
N VAL A 248 0.14 -7.56 -16.42
CA VAL A 248 0.04 -8.83 -17.16
C VAL A 248 1.16 -9.80 -16.77
N GLN A 249 2.37 -9.29 -16.55
CA GLN A 249 3.53 -10.12 -16.20
C GLN A 249 3.51 -10.50 -14.71
N PHE A 250 3.08 -9.58 -13.83
CA PHE A 250 2.99 -9.79 -12.39
C PHE A 250 1.57 -9.54 -11.85
N PRO A 251 0.53 -10.25 -12.36
CA PRO A 251 -0.86 -10.06 -11.94
C PRO A 251 -1.08 -10.37 -10.45
N GLN A 252 -0.23 -11.23 -9.86
CA GLN A 252 -0.26 -11.58 -8.45
C GLN A 252 -0.03 -10.36 -7.56
N PHE A 253 0.69 -9.35 -8.02
CA PHE A 253 0.88 -8.11 -7.26
C PHE A 253 -0.46 -7.39 -7.05
N HIS A 254 -1.26 -7.23 -8.10
CA HIS A 254 -2.58 -6.61 -8.02
C HIS A 254 -3.53 -7.43 -7.13
N GLN A 255 -3.60 -8.73 -7.38
CA GLN A 255 -4.39 -9.68 -6.60
C GLN A 255 -4.01 -9.64 -5.11
N LEU A 256 -2.70 -9.56 -4.81
CA LEU A 256 -2.23 -9.42 -3.44
C LEU A 256 -2.80 -8.16 -2.79
N ARG A 257 -2.82 -7.02 -3.49
CA ARG A 257 -3.36 -5.77 -2.93
C ARG A 257 -4.85 -5.86 -2.63
N GLN A 258 -5.63 -6.57 -3.45
CA GLN A 258 -7.04 -6.85 -3.16
C GLN A 258 -7.20 -7.61 -1.84
N VAL A 259 -6.49 -8.75 -1.70
CA VAL A 259 -6.61 -9.60 -0.52
C VAL A 259 -6.02 -8.94 0.72
N GLN A 260 -4.89 -8.23 0.59
CA GLN A 260 -4.28 -7.45 1.69
C GLN A 260 -5.24 -6.39 2.22
N HIS A 261 -5.92 -5.63 1.35
CA HIS A 261 -6.86 -4.60 1.79
C HIS A 261 -7.95 -5.14 2.73
N ILE A 262 -8.42 -6.37 2.45
CA ILE A 262 -9.45 -7.04 3.24
C ILE A 262 -8.87 -7.55 4.55
N ARG A 263 -7.71 -8.24 4.49
CA ARG A 263 -7.02 -8.73 5.69
C ARG A 263 -6.67 -7.60 6.65
N ASP A 264 -6.15 -6.49 6.12
CA ASP A 264 -5.84 -5.28 6.86
C ASP A 264 -7.12 -4.70 7.50
N SER A 265 -8.20 -4.60 6.73
CA SER A 265 -9.49 -4.11 7.23
C SER A 265 -10.03 -4.96 8.38
N LEU A 266 -10.01 -6.29 8.24
CA LEU A 266 -10.49 -7.21 9.27
C LEU A 266 -9.65 -7.11 10.54
N ILE A 267 -8.33 -7.09 10.42
CA ILE A 267 -7.45 -7.00 11.59
C ILE A 267 -7.60 -5.65 12.30
N VAL A 268 -7.60 -4.54 11.55
CA VAL A 268 -7.79 -3.20 12.13
C VAL A 268 -9.13 -3.12 12.85
N GLU A 269 -10.21 -3.64 12.26
CA GLU A 269 -11.53 -3.68 12.88
C GLU A 269 -11.53 -4.51 14.18
N ALA A 270 -10.86 -5.67 14.18
CA ALA A 270 -10.80 -6.57 15.33
C ALA A 270 -9.96 -6.00 16.48
N ILE A 271 -8.85 -5.29 16.20
CA ILE A 271 -7.97 -4.76 17.24
C ILE A 271 -8.45 -3.42 17.80
N ARG A 272 -9.17 -2.60 17.01
CA ARG A 272 -9.59 -1.24 17.39
C ARG A 272 -10.26 -1.14 18.77
N PRO A 273 -11.23 -2.00 19.14
CA PRO A 273 -11.91 -1.92 20.44
C PRO A 273 -11.07 -2.42 21.62
N LEU A 274 -9.93 -3.09 21.38
CA LEU A 274 -9.11 -3.64 22.45
C LEU A 274 -8.46 -2.54 23.31
N SER A 275 -8.30 -2.82 24.61
CA SER A 275 -7.50 -1.95 25.48
C SER A 275 -6.02 -1.95 25.08
N LYS A 276 -5.29 -0.89 25.42
CA LYS A 276 -3.85 -0.77 25.13
C LYS A 276 -3.03 -1.99 25.57
N LYS A 277 -3.35 -2.57 26.74
CA LYS A 277 -2.70 -3.79 27.24
C LYS A 277 -2.96 -4.98 26.33
N LYS A 278 -4.22 -5.21 25.93
CA LYS A 278 -4.60 -6.32 25.03
C LYS A 278 -3.97 -6.13 23.64
N LYS A 279 -3.96 -4.90 23.11
CA LYS A 279 -3.28 -4.57 21.84
C LYS A 279 -1.80 -4.95 21.90
N GLY A 280 -1.09 -4.57 22.96
CA GLY A 280 0.32 -4.95 23.15
C GLY A 280 0.54 -6.48 23.12
N CYS A 281 -0.30 -7.25 23.82
CA CYS A 281 -0.21 -8.72 23.78
C CYS A 281 -0.47 -9.29 22.37
N VAL A 282 -1.50 -8.79 21.67
CA VAL A 282 -1.82 -9.21 20.29
C VAL A 282 -0.66 -8.91 19.35
N THR A 283 -0.09 -7.70 19.42
CA THR A 283 1.07 -7.32 18.60
C THR A 283 2.26 -8.25 18.86
N GLU A 284 2.53 -8.59 20.11
CA GLU A 284 3.62 -9.52 20.46
C GLU A 284 3.39 -10.93 19.92
N ILE A 285 2.18 -11.48 20.04
CA ILE A 285 1.81 -12.79 19.49
C ILE A 285 2.00 -12.79 17.97
N LEU A 286 1.47 -11.78 17.28
CA LEU A 286 1.55 -11.68 15.83
C LEU A 286 2.99 -11.52 15.34
N ARG A 287 3.79 -10.72 16.05
CA ARG A 287 5.23 -10.59 15.77
C ARG A 287 5.93 -11.94 15.88
N ASN A 288 5.73 -12.67 16.98
CA ASN A 288 6.35 -13.98 17.18
C ASN A 288 5.85 -15.04 16.19
N LEU A 289 4.59 -14.96 15.77
CA LEU A 289 4.06 -15.84 14.73
C LEU A 289 4.68 -15.51 13.37
N SER A 290 4.79 -14.23 13.03
CA SER A 290 5.31 -13.78 11.74
C SER A 290 6.77 -14.17 11.50
N THR A 291 7.60 -14.20 12.55
CA THR A 291 9.01 -14.63 12.44
C THR A 291 9.16 -16.07 11.98
N MET A 292 8.18 -16.94 12.26
CA MET A 292 8.17 -18.33 11.77
C MET A 292 7.98 -18.43 10.25
N TYR A 293 7.41 -17.39 9.63
CA TYR A 293 7.11 -17.33 8.19
C TYR A 293 8.04 -16.39 7.42
N MET A 294 9.01 -15.77 8.09
CA MET A 294 10.05 -15.01 7.41
C MET A 294 10.95 -15.98 6.64
N LYS A 295 10.78 -16.03 5.32
CA LYS A 295 11.69 -16.76 4.43
C LYS A 295 13.06 -16.05 4.46
N MET A 296 14.09 -16.77 4.92
CA MET A 296 15.49 -16.32 4.95
C MET A 296 16.09 -16.24 3.54
#